data_AF-A0A1G3JX17-F1
#
_entry.id   AF-A0A1G3JX17-F1
#
_cell.length_a   1.000
_cell.length_b   1.000
_cell.length_c   1.000
_cell.angle_alpha   90.00
_cell.angle_beta   90.00
_cell.angle_gamma   90.00
#
_symmetry.space_group_name_H-M   'P 1'
#
loop_
_entity.id
_entity.type
_entity.pdbx_description
1 polymer ?
#
loop_
_entity_poly.entity_id
_entity_poly.type
_entity_poly.pdbx_seq_one_letter_code
_entity_poly.pdbx_strand_id
1 'polypeptide(L)'
;MTFADLGLSDELLRAVAESGYDTPTPIQAQAIPSVLMMRDIVGVAQTGTGKTASFVLPMIDILAHGRSRARMPRSLILEPTRELAAQVAENFEKYGKYHKLSMALLIGGVSMGDQLAALEKGVDVLIATPGRLMDLFGRGKIMLNGCSLLVIDEADRMLDMGFIPDIEEICTKLPAQRQTLLFSATMPPVIKKLADKFLSNPKSIEVARPASASINITQRLVKVDARKKRTVLAKMLAEADVTSAVIFCNRKTTVRDLNKSLQRDGFKSGEIHGDIDQGSRIAELERFRAGTVNILVASDVAARGLDIKGVSHVFNYDAPWHPDDYVHRIGRTGRAGASGVAYTFVTEADAEAIDNIQKLIGTKIEVVGAAEAIAAVESTEEAAPARAPRGRKPRAAKPAADKPARAKEPQAQAAPPREEAPVAAEPAAEPIREARPPRTERPREEPRDRPTAAPRAPQQNRGRRNEMADDGPDEGWNGPVPEFLNFGFDA
;
A
#
# COMPACT_ATOMS: atom_id res chain seq x y z
N MET A 1 -7.12 -21.09 -17.97
CA MET A 1 -5.89 -21.25 -17.18
C MET A 1 -6.24 -20.88 -15.76
N THR A 2 -6.06 -21.80 -14.83
CA THR A 2 -6.29 -21.67 -13.39
C THR A 2 -4.96 -21.48 -12.67
N PHE A 3 -4.96 -21.20 -11.37
CA PHE A 3 -3.72 -21.20 -10.58
C PHE A 3 -3.03 -22.56 -10.52
N ALA A 4 -3.79 -23.66 -10.59
CA ALA A 4 -3.24 -25.02 -10.61
C ALA A 4 -2.37 -25.28 -11.86
N ASP A 5 -2.64 -24.59 -12.96
CA ASP A 5 -1.87 -24.70 -14.20
C ASP A 5 -0.50 -23.99 -14.13
N LEU A 6 -0.21 -23.23 -13.06
CA LEU A 6 0.99 -22.40 -12.95
C LEU A 6 2.19 -23.10 -12.30
N GLY A 7 2.01 -24.33 -11.81
CA GLY A 7 3.08 -25.13 -11.19
C GLY A 7 3.36 -24.81 -9.72
N LEU A 8 2.40 -24.21 -9.01
CA LEU A 8 2.49 -23.96 -7.56
C LEU A 8 2.23 -25.23 -6.74
N SER A 9 2.77 -25.29 -5.52
CA SER A 9 2.51 -26.37 -4.55
C SER A 9 1.03 -26.47 -4.12
N ASP A 10 0.60 -27.66 -3.70
CA ASP A 10 -0.76 -27.90 -3.20
C ASP A 10 -1.08 -27.02 -1.98
N GLU A 11 -0.09 -26.79 -1.11
CA GLU A 11 -0.18 -25.90 0.04
C GLU A 11 -0.47 -24.45 -0.35
N LEU A 12 0.20 -23.95 -1.40
CA LEU A 12 -0.08 -22.61 -1.94
C LEU A 12 -1.42 -22.54 -2.64
N LEU A 13 -1.78 -23.54 -3.46
CA LEU A 13 -3.06 -23.57 -4.15
C LEU A 13 -4.23 -23.53 -3.15
N ARG A 14 -4.09 -24.22 -2.01
CA ARG A 14 -5.03 -24.13 -0.90
C ARG A 14 -5.12 -22.71 -0.34
N ALA A 15 -3.99 -22.06 -0.04
CA ALA A 15 -3.98 -20.70 0.47
C ALA A 15 -4.59 -19.70 -0.52
N VAL A 16 -4.33 -19.85 -1.81
CA VAL A 16 -4.87 -19.03 -2.90
C VAL A 16 -6.39 -19.18 -3.01
N ALA A 17 -6.91 -20.41 -2.93
CA ALA A 17 -8.35 -20.66 -2.94
C ALA A 17 -9.06 -20.06 -1.71
N GLU A 18 -8.50 -20.24 -0.50
CA GLU A 18 -9.02 -19.64 0.74
C GLU A 18 -8.96 -18.10 0.72
N SER A 19 -8.03 -17.54 -0.07
CA SER A 19 -7.88 -16.10 -0.29
C SER A 19 -8.93 -15.51 -1.23
N GLY A 20 -9.76 -16.35 -1.86
CA GLY A 20 -10.81 -15.97 -2.81
C GLY A 20 -10.31 -15.76 -4.24
N TYR A 21 -9.11 -16.27 -4.59
CA TYR A 21 -8.59 -16.19 -5.95
C TYR A 21 -8.92 -17.45 -6.72
N ASP A 22 -9.50 -17.27 -7.91
CA ASP A 22 -9.90 -18.37 -8.79
C ASP A 22 -9.05 -18.39 -10.07
N THR A 23 -9.01 -17.25 -10.77
CA THR A 23 -8.28 -17.10 -12.04
C THR A 23 -7.07 -16.18 -11.88
N PRO A 24 -5.87 -16.59 -12.35
CA PRO A 24 -4.69 -15.73 -12.31
C PRO A 24 -4.82 -14.55 -13.28
N THR A 25 -4.32 -13.39 -12.87
CA THR A 25 -4.24 -12.22 -13.75
C THR A 25 -3.20 -12.43 -14.86
N PRO A 26 -3.22 -11.64 -15.96
CA PRO A 26 -2.27 -11.82 -17.05
C PRO A 26 -0.80 -11.69 -16.62
N ILE A 27 -0.49 -10.87 -15.61
CA ILE A 27 0.87 -10.75 -15.08
C ILE A 27 1.25 -11.99 -14.28
N GLN A 28 0.34 -12.53 -13.46
CA GLN A 28 0.56 -13.74 -12.67
C GLN A 28 0.79 -14.96 -13.56
N ALA A 29 -0.08 -15.16 -14.55
CA ALA A 29 -0.01 -16.28 -15.49
C ALA A 29 1.31 -16.32 -16.27
N GLN A 30 1.87 -15.15 -16.60
CA GLN A 30 3.12 -15.05 -17.37
C GLN A 30 4.37 -15.09 -16.50
N ALA A 31 4.31 -14.51 -15.29
CA ALA A 31 5.46 -14.37 -14.40
C ALA A 31 5.70 -15.63 -13.57
N ILE A 32 4.66 -16.16 -12.90
CA ILE A 32 4.81 -17.24 -11.90
C ILE A 32 5.59 -18.44 -12.46
N PRO A 33 5.23 -19.02 -13.63
CA PRO A 33 6.00 -20.15 -14.16
C PRO A 33 7.46 -19.82 -14.47
N SER A 34 7.74 -18.58 -14.87
CA SER A 34 9.11 -18.15 -15.20
C SER A 34 9.95 -17.89 -13.97
N VAL A 35 9.33 -17.40 -12.89
CA VAL A 35 9.98 -17.26 -11.58
C VAL A 35 10.34 -18.64 -11.02
N LEU A 36 9.43 -19.62 -11.09
CA LEU A 36 9.70 -21.00 -10.66
C LEU A 36 10.83 -21.67 -11.47
N MET A 37 11.03 -21.26 -12.72
CA MET A 37 12.17 -21.68 -13.55
C MET A 37 13.48 -20.94 -13.24
N MET A 38 13.55 -20.20 -12.13
CA MET A 38 14.72 -19.43 -11.69
C MET A 38 15.18 -18.36 -12.69
N ARG A 39 14.29 -17.88 -13.57
CA ARG A 39 14.62 -16.81 -14.53
C ARG A 39 14.39 -15.44 -13.91
N ASP A 40 15.26 -14.49 -14.24
CA ASP A 40 15.05 -13.07 -13.91
C ASP A 40 13.83 -12.52 -14.66
N ILE A 41 13.17 -11.53 -14.06
CA ILE A 41 11.93 -10.96 -14.60
C ILE A 41 12.04 -9.44 -14.66
N VAL A 42 11.60 -8.87 -15.79
CA VAL A 42 11.18 -7.47 -15.86
C VAL A 42 9.67 -7.46 -16.11
N GLY A 43 8.90 -7.16 -15.09
CA GLY A 43 7.44 -7.11 -15.13
C GLY A 43 6.94 -5.66 -15.20
N VAL A 44 6.37 -5.27 -16.34
CA VAL A 44 5.72 -3.97 -16.53
C VAL A 44 4.21 -4.16 -16.47
N ALA A 45 3.60 -3.73 -15.37
CA ALA A 45 2.16 -3.78 -15.18
C ALA A 45 1.69 -2.71 -14.19
N GLN A 46 0.48 -2.19 -14.39
CA GLN A 46 -0.10 -1.17 -13.51
C GLN A 46 -0.37 -1.69 -12.09
N THR A 47 -0.56 -0.76 -11.15
CA THR A 47 -0.98 -1.09 -9.78
C THR A 47 -2.33 -1.82 -9.76
N GLY A 48 -2.50 -2.74 -8.82
CA GLY A 48 -3.74 -3.53 -8.70
C GLY A 48 -3.93 -4.63 -9.75
N THR A 49 -2.94 -4.89 -10.61
CA THR A 49 -2.97 -6.02 -11.57
C THR A 49 -2.53 -7.36 -10.95
N GLY A 50 -2.23 -7.39 -9.65
CA GLY A 50 -1.81 -8.62 -8.95
C GLY A 50 -0.30 -8.91 -9.00
N LYS A 51 0.54 -7.87 -9.22
CA LYS A 51 2.02 -7.98 -9.21
C LYS A 51 2.55 -8.64 -7.94
N THR A 52 2.06 -8.25 -6.76
CA THR A 52 2.50 -8.83 -5.48
C THR A 52 2.40 -10.36 -5.46
N ALA A 53 1.24 -10.93 -5.82
CA ALA A 53 1.10 -12.38 -5.89
C ALA A 53 1.98 -13.03 -6.97
N SER A 54 2.37 -12.28 -8.01
CA SER A 54 3.24 -12.77 -9.10
C SER A 54 4.66 -13.09 -8.65
N PHE A 55 5.14 -12.44 -7.57
CA PHE A 55 6.45 -12.74 -6.98
C PHE A 55 6.35 -13.41 -5.61
N VAL A 56 5.34 -13.12 -4.78
CA VAL A 56 5.21 -13.71 -3.45
C VAL A 56 4.89 -15.21 -3.53
N LEU A 57 3.95 -15.62 -4.38
CA LEU A 57 3.58 -17.03 -4.51
C LEU A 57 4.78 -17.92 -4.91
N PRO A 58 5.45 -17.69 -6.05
CA PRO A 58 6.58 -18.52 -6.42
C PRO A 58 7.77 -18.39 -5.46
N MET A 59 7.95 -17.23 -4.80
CA MET A 59 8.97 -17.08 -3.76
C MET A 59 8.74 -18.02 -2.58
N ILE A 60 7.49 -18.19 -2.13
CA ILE A 60 7.16 -19.12 -1.04
C ILE A 60 7.57 -20.55 -1.41
N ASP A 61 7.23 -21.01 -2.61
CA ASP A 61 7.62 -22.36 -3.08
C ASP A 61 9.15 -22.52 -3.17
N ILE A 62 9.84 -21.53 -3.75
CA ILE A 62 11.31 -21.54 -3.85
C ILE A 62 11.96 -21.62 -2.46
N LEU A 63 11.39 -20.94 -1.47
CA LEU A 63 11.95 -20.87 -0.12
C LEU A 63 11.47 -21.99 0.81
N ALA A 64 10.39 -22.71 0.46
CA ALA A 64 9.79 -23.77 1.26
C ALA A 64 10.81 -24.84 1.70
N HIS A 65 11.85 -25.04 0.89
CA HIS A 65 13.01 -25.84 1.23
C HIS A 65 14.17 -24.97 1.69
N GLY A 66 14.76 -25.29 2.84
CA GLY A 66 15.92 -24.58 3.38
C GLY A 66 15.73 -24.21 4.84
N ARG A 67 16.71 -23.49 5.40
CA ARG A 67 16.64 -23.00 6.78
C ARG A 67 17.14 -21.56 6.83
N SER A 68 16.42 -20.71 7.53
CA SER A 68 16.87 -19.36 7.82
C SER A 68 18.10 -19.38 8.73
N ARG A 69 18.92 -18.33 8.62
CA ARG A 69 20.11 -18.12 9.44
C ARG A 69 20.02 -16.76 10.11
N ALA A 70 20.49 -16.66 11.35
CA ALA A 70 20.51 -15.42 12.09
C ALA A 70 21.19 -14.30 11.27
N ARG A 71 20.49 -13.17 11.13
CA ARG A 71 20.92 -11.95 10.43
C ARG A 71 21.24 -12.13 8.95
N MET A 72 20.89 -13.26 8.34
CA MET A 72 21.24 -13.60 6.96
C MET A 72 19.99 -14.08 6.21
N PRO A 73 19.17 -13.14 5.68
CA PRO A 73 17.97 -13.47 4.92
C PRO A 73 18.30 -14.23 3.64
N ARG A 74 17.34 -15.05 3.19
CA ARG A 74 17.45 -15.82 1.94
C ARG A 74 16.86 -15.09 0.74
N SER A 75 15.89 -14.22 0.98
CA SER A 75 15.35 -13.30 -0.03
C SER A 75 15.19 -11.88 0.50
N LEU A 76 15.16 -10.93 -0.42
CA LEU A 76 14.93 -9.51 -0.16
C LEU A 76 13.87 -8.97 -1.11
N ILE A 77 12.86 -8.28 -0.57
CA ILE A 77 11.87 -7.51 -1.30
C ILE A 77 12.09 -6.03 -0.94
N LEU A 78 12.44 -5.23 -1.94
CA LEU A 78 12.57 -3.79 -1.81
C LEU A 78 11.25 -3.12 -2.21
N GLU A 79 10.76 -2.29 -1.30
CA GLU A 79 9.51 -1.55 -1.45
C GLU A 79 9.78 -0.05 -1.24
N PRO A 80 9.17 0.85 -2.03
CA PRO A 80 9.46 2.27 -1.96
C PRO A 80 8.97 2.91 -0.66
N THR A 81 7.89 2.39 -0.07
CA THR A 81 7.31 2.94 1.16
C THR A 81 6.95 1.90 2.18
N ARG A 82 6.76 2.37 3.42
CA ARG A 82 6.47 1.55 4.58
C ARG A 82 5.13 0.82 4.43
N GLU A 83 4.16 1.47 3.80
CA GLU A 83 2.80 0.97 3.62
C GLU A 83 2.75 -0.16 2.59
N LEU A 84 3.49 -0.02 1.49
CA LEU A 84 3.61 -1.11 0.53
C LEU A 84 4.35 -2.30 1.13
N ALA A 85 5.45 -2.03 1.84
CA ALA A 85 6.16 -3.07 2.58
C ALA A 85 5.24 -3.81 3.56
N ALA A 86 4.40 -3.09 4.31
CA ALA A 86 3.41 -3.71 5.19
C ALA A 86 2.35 -4.52 4.42
N GLN A 87 1.83 -4.01 3.30
CA GLN A 87 0.88 -4.75 2.46
C GLN A 87 1.49 -6.02 1.85
N VAL A 88 2.75 -5.99 1.44
CA VAL A 88 3.45 -7.17 0.95
C VAL A 88 3.68 -8.16 2.08
N ALA A 89 3.99 -7.69 3.30
CA ALA A 89 4.08 -8.54 4.49
C ALA A 89 2.75 -9.24 4.81
N GLU A 90 1.63 -8.51 4.79
CA GLU A 90 0.28 -9.08 4.98
C GLU A 90 -0.06 -10.12 3.90
N ASN A 91 0.26 -9.83 2.63
CA ASN A 91 0.07 -10.78 1.54
C ASN A 91 0.95 -12.03 1.71
N PHE A 92 2.20 -11.87 2.15
CA PHE A 92 3.09 -12.98 2.43
C PHE A 92 2.54 -13.88 3.54
N GLU A 93 2.05 -13.32 4.65
CA GLU A 93 1.43 -14.10 5.72
C GLU A 93 0.17 -14.83 5.24
N LYS A 94 -0.66 -14.14 4.46
CA LYS A 94 -1.89 -14.69 3.88
C LYS A 94 -1.60 -15.88 2.97
N TYR A 95 -0.65 -15.77 2.05
CA TYR A 95 -0.31 -16.85 1.11
C TYR A 95 0.56 -17.94 1.76
N GLY A 96 1.41 -17.55 2.70
CA GLY A 96 2.32 -18.43 3.43
C GLY A 96 1.66 -19.23 4.56
N LYS A 97 0.34 -19.16 4.75
CA LYS A 97 -0.40 -19.81 5.85
C LYS A 97 -0.04 -21.29 6.09
N TYR A 98 0.27 -22.03 5.03
CA TYR A 98 0.63 -23.45 5.08
C TYR A 98 2.14 -23.73 5.04
N HIS A 99 2.96 -22.69 5.09
CA HIS A 99 4.42 -22.76 5.02
C HIS A 99 5.06 -22.27 6.31
N LYS A 100 6.12 -22.94 6.76
CA LYS A 100 6.89 -22.52 7.96
C LYS A 100 8.02 -21.57 7.59
N LEU A 101 7.68 -20.48 6.90
CA LEU A 101 8.65 -19.46 6.53
C LEU A 101 8.63 -18.30 7.52
N SER A 102 9.81 -17.76 7.78
CA SER A 102 10.01 -16.62 8.67
C SER A 102 10.20 -15.33 7.86
N MET A 103 9.60 -14.23 8.32
CA MET A 103 9.65 -12.93 7.65
C MET A 103 10.02 -11.82 8.64
N ALA A 104 10.76 -10.81 8.17
CA ALA A 104 10.95 -9.55 8.89
C ALA A 104 10.64 -8.35 7.99
N LEU A 105 10.04 -7.33 8.59
CA LEU A 105 9.69 -6.06 7.96
C LEU A 105 10.62 -4.95 8.47
N LEU A 106 11.51 -4.46 7.61
CA LEU A 106 12.47 -3.39 7.92
C LEU A 106 12.04 -2.06 7.32
N ILE A 107 11.26 -1.32 8.11
CA ILE A 107 10.73 -0.01 7.74
C ILE A 107 11.12 1.07 8.74
N GLY A 108 11.22 2.32 8.28
CA GLY A 108 11.41 3.47 9.16
C GLY A 108 10.23 3.69 10.13
N GLY A 109 10.43 4.47 11.19
CA GLY A 109 9.33 4.93 12.06
C GLY A 109 8.69 3.88 12.96
N VAL A 110 9.24 2.66 13.01
CA VAL A 110 8.86 1.62 13.98
C VAL A 110 10.07 1.20 14.82
N SER A 111 9.80 0.52 15.94
CA SER A 111 10.79 0.05 16.92
C SER A 111 11.95 -0.70 16.25
N MET A 112 13.17 -0.23 16.49
CA MET A 112 14.39 -0.94 16.06
C MET A 112 14.56 -2.27 16.79
N GLY A 113 14.13 -2.35 18.06
CA GLY A 113 14.31 -3.55 18.89
C GLY A 113 13.63 -4.77 18.29
N ASP A 114 12.37 -4.62 17.84
CA ASP A 114 11.59 -5.73 17.29
C ASP A 114 12.17 -6.21 15.95
N GLN A 115 12.64 -5.27 15.11
CA GLN A 115 13.33 -5.60 13.86
C GLN A 115 14.62 -6.37 14.10
N LEU A 116 15.43 -5.96 15.08
CA LEU A 116 16.66 -6.66 15.44
C LEU A 116 16.38 -8.05 16.00
N ALA A 117 15.38 -8.19 16.88
CA ALA A 117 14.99 -9.48 17.45
C ALA A 117 14.54 -10.45 16.35
N ALA A 118 13.75 -9.99 15.37
CA ALA A 118 13.34 -10.81 14.23
C ALA A 118 14.55 -11.26 13.39
N LEU A 119 15.48 -10.35 13.09
CA LEU A 119 16.71 -10.69 12.36
C LEU A 119 17.58 -11.69 13.12
N GLU A 120 17.71 -11.56 14.43
CA GLU A 120 18.51 -12.47 15.26
C GLU A 120 17.95 -13.89 15.32
N LYS A 121 16.62 -14.03 15.28
CA LYS A 121 15.96 -15.35 15.15
C LYS A 121 16.27 -16.03 13.81
N GLY A 122 16.59 -15.25 12.78
CA GLY A 122 16.77 -15.70 11.41
C GLY A 122 15.46 -15.64 10.63
N VAL A 123 15.52 -15.05 9.44
CA VAL A 123 14.38 -14.84 8.56
C VAL A 123 14.66 -15.45 7.18
N ASP A 124 13.64 -16.01 6.53
CA ASP A 124 13.72 -16.46 5.14
C ASP A 124 13.51 -15.27 4.21
N VAL A 125 12.47 -14.47 4.49
CA VAL A 125 12.05 -13.33 3.67
C VAL A 125 12.30 -12.02 4.41
N LEU A 126 13.01 -11.10 3.76
CA LEU A 126 13.17 -9.75 4.25
C LEU A 126 12.40 -8.77 3.36
N ILE A 127 11.49 -8.00 3.93
CA ILE A 127 10.77 -6.94 3.22
C ILE A 127 11.25 -5.61 3.79
N ALA A 128 11.77 -4.72 2.95
CA ALA A 128 12.45 -3.53 3.44
C ALA A 128 12.29 -2.29 2.55
N THR A 129 12.27 -1.12 3.19
CA THR A 129 12.55 0.15 2.50
C THR A 129 14.07 0.38 2.40
N PRO A 130 14.61 0.90 1.27
CA PRO A 130 16.06 1.01 1.04
C PRO A 130 16.84 1.66 2.18
N GLY A 131 16.41 2.84 2.64
CA GLY A 131 17.13 3.57 3.69
C GLY A 131 17.24 2.83 5.03
N ARG A 132 16.18 2.12 5.46
CA ARG A 132 16.22 1.33 6.71
C ARG A 132 17.10 0.09 6.56
N LEU A 133 17.08 -0.55 5.39
CA LEU A 133 17.96 -1.68 5.10
C LEU A 133 19.43 -1.28 5.19
N MET A 134 19.79 -0.17 4.53
CA MET A 134 21.16 0.35 4.50
C MET A 134 21.64 0.80 5.88
N ASP A 135 20.79 1.42 6.69
CA ASP A 135 21.12 1.76 8.09
C ASP A 135 21.48 0.51 8.91
N LEU A 136 20.67 -0.54 8.84
CA LEU A 136 20.93 -1.78 9.58
C LEU A 136 22.14 -2.55 9.01
N PHE A 137 22.36 -2.50 7.70
CA PHE A 137 23.53 -3.09 7.06
C PHE A 137 24.82 -2.37 7.48
N GLY A 138 24.85 -1.04 7.43
CA GLY A 138 25.99 -0.22 7.85
C GLY A 138 26.35 -0.41 9.34
N ARG A 139 25.36 -0.73 10.19
CA ARG A 139 25.57 -1.08 11.60
C ARG A 139 26.00 -2.53 11.85
N GLY A 140 26.21 -3.33 10.79
CA GLY A 140 26.57 -4.75 10.89
C GLY A 140 25.48 -5.63 11.51
N LYS A 141 24.20 -5.21 11.43
CA LYS A 141 23.07 -5.95 12.00
C LYS A 141 22.46 -6.97 11.04
N ILE A 142 22.84 -6.91 9.78
CA ILE A 142 22.37 -7.79 8.71
C ILE A 142 23.51 -8.10 7.73
N MET A 143 23.51 -9.33 7.20
CA MET A 143 24.42 -9.81 6.17
C MET A 143 23.61 -10.20 4.92
N LEU A 144 23.89 -9.57 3.78
CA LEU A 144 23.13 -9.77 2.55
C LEU A 144 23.67 -10.90 1.66
N ASN A 145 24.82 -11.49 2.02
CA ASN A 145 25.49 -12.54 1.25
C ASN A 145 24.74 -13.87 1.16
N GLY A 146 23.71 -14.10 1.99
CA GLY A 146 22.85 -15.28 1.91
C GLY A 146 21.63 -15.11 1.01
N CYS A 147 21.43 -13.92 0.44
CA CYS A 147 20.23 -13.59 -0.33
C CYS A 147 20.35 -14.09 -1.77
N SER A 148 19.62 -15.14 -2.11
CA SER A 148 19.60 -15.76 -3.45
C SER A 148 18.46 -15.25 -4.34
N LEU A 149 17.52 -14.48 -3.80
CA LEU A 149 16.38 -13.94 -4.53
C LEU A 149 16.14 -12.47 -4.13
N LEU A 150 16.19 -11.57 -5.12
CA LEU A 150 15.90 -10.15 -4.97
C LEU A 150 14.62 -9.79 -5.72
N VAL A 151 13.73 -9.04 -5.08
CA VAL A 151 12.60 -8.37 -5.72
C VAL A 151 12.74 -6.86 -5.55
N ILE A 152 12.55 -6.12 -6.63
CA ILE A 152 12.46 -4.66 -6.66
C ILE A 152 11.05 -4.33 -7.13
N ASP A 153 10.12 -4.00 -6.24
CA ASP A 153 8.73 -3.64 -6.59
C ASP A 153 8.53 -2.13 -6.67
N GLU A 154 7.61 -1.69 -7.51
CA GLU A 154 7.37 -0.26 -7.83
C GLU A 154 8.69 0.52 -8.08
N ALA A 155 9.54 -0.02 -8.97
CA ALA A 155 10.87 0.54 -9.24
C ALA A 155 10.81 2.00 -9.75
N ASP A 156 9.84 2.33 -10.59
CA ASP A 156 9.55 3.69 -11.03
C ASP A 156 9.23 4.64 -9.87
N ARG A 157 8.49 4.16 -8.87
CA ARG A 157 8.23 4.97 -7.68
C ARG A 157 9.48 5.15 -6.82
N MET A 158 10.35 4.14 -6.73
CA MET A 158 11.64 4.32 -6.08
C MET A 158 12.51 5.34 -6.82
N LEU A 159 12.40 5.46 -8.15
CA LEU A 159 13.03 6.54 -8.92
C LEU A 159 12.50 7.91 -8.52
N ASP A 160 11.18 8.10 -8.47
CA ASP A 160 10.58 9.38 -8.06
C ASP A 160 11.02 9.82 -6.66
N MET A 161 11.29 8.86 -5.79
CA MET A 161 11.72 9.10 -4.41
C MET A 161 13.24 9.28 -4.27
N GLY A 162 13.99 9.17 -5.38
CA GLY A 162 15.44 9.33 -5.39
C GLY A 162 16.21 8.15 -4.82
N PHE A 163 15.60 6.97 -4.69
CA PHE A 163 16.22 5.78 -4.11
C PHE A 163 17.08 4.97 -5.09
N ILE A 164 17.20 5.37 -6.35
CA ILE A 164 18.00 4.62 -7.34
C ILE A 164 19.44 4.39 -6.87
N PRO A 165 20.19 5.41 -6.39
CA PRO A 165 21.54 5.19 -5.87
C PRO A 165 21.58 4.15 -4.74
N ASP A 166 20.63 4.20 -3.81
CA ASP A 166 20.53 3.24 -2.70
C ASP A 166 20.29 1.81 -3.21
N ILE A 167 19.41 1.63 -4.20
CA ILE A 167 19.14 0.33 -4.82
C ILE A 167 20.38 -0.20 -5.53
N GLU A 168 21.07 0.64 -6.29
CA GLU A 168 22.31 0.25 -6.94
C GLU A 168 23.34 -0.23 -5.91
N GLU A 169 23.49 0.52 -4.80
CA GLU A 169 24.38 0.13 -3.72
C GLU A 169 23.97 -1.21 -3.10
N ILE A 170 22.70 -1.39 -2.73
CA ILE A 170 22.17 -2.65 -2.20
C ILE A 170 22.50 -3.81 -3.14
N CYS A 171 22.29 -3.63 -4.45
CA CYS A 171 22.57 -4.65 -5.45
C CYS A 171 24.05 -5.04 -5.52
N THR A 172 24.98 -4.12 -5.20
CA THR A 172 26.42 -4.44 -5.08
C THR A 172 26.78 -5.23 -3.83
N LYS A 173 25.95 -5.18 -2.77
CA LYS A 173 26.17 -5.93 -1.51
C LYS A 173 25.57 -7.34 -1.55
N LEU A 174 24.71 -7.61 -2.53
CA LEU A 174 24.08 -8.92 -2.74
C LEU A 174 24.99 -9.85 -3.57
N PRO A 175 24.85 -11.18 -3.44
CA PRO A 175 25.54 -12.14 -4.29
C PRO A 175 25.30 -11.88 -5.78
N ALA A 176 26.34 -12.07 -6.59
CA ALA A 176 26.24 -11.96 -8.05
C ALA A 176 25.36 -13.08 -8.64
N GLN A 177 25.45 -14.29 -8.08
CA GLN A 177 24.55 -15.40 -8.43
C GLN A 177 23.30 -15.33 -7.55
N ARG A 178 22.26 -14.68 -8.09
CA ARG A 178 20.92 -14.60 -7.50
C ARG A 178 19.89 -14.49 -8.62
N GLN A 179 18.64 -14.83 -8.31
CA GLN A 179 17.50 -14.46 -9.14
C GLN A 179 17.07 -13.03 -8.80
N THR A 180 16.83 -12.19 -9.80
CA THR A 180 16.34 -10.82 -9.62
C THR A 180 15.04 -10.60 -10.38
N LEU A 181 14.01 -10.13 -9.67
CA LEU A 181 12.70 -9.79 -10.20
C LEU A 181 12.46 -8.29 -10.05
N LEU A 182 12.32 -7.57 -11.16
CA LEU A 182 12.02 -6.14 -11.18
C LEU A 182 10.59 -5.93 -11.65
N PHE A 183 9.78 -5.27 -10.83
CA PHE A 183 8.40 -4.91 -11.15
C PHE A 183 8.23 -3.39 -11.14
N SER A 184 7.55 -2.87 -12.15
CA SER A 184 7.33 -1.43 -12.33
C SER A 184 6.02 -1.15 -13.06
N ALA A 185 5.41 0.02 -12.86
CA ALA A 185 4.27 0.42 -13.68
C ALA A 185 4.71 1.02 -15.03
N THR A 186 5.88 1.65 -15.03
CA THR A 186 6.51 2.30 -16.19
C THR A 186 7.96 1.85 -16.36
N MET A 187 8.56 2.11 -17.52
CA MET A 187 9.93 1.72 -17.82
C MET A 187 10.76 2.90 -18.37
N PRO A 188 10.96 3.97 -17.59
CA PRO A 188 11.78 5.09 -18.04
C PRO A 188 13.25 4.64 -18.22
N PRO A 189 14.07 5.40 -18.98
CA PRO A 189 15.45 5.02 -19.29
C PRO A 189 16.31 4.68 -18.07
N VAL A 190 16.06 5.32 -16.92
CA VAL A 190 16.80 5.04 -15.68
C VAL A 190 16.48 3.65 -15.12
N ILE A 191 15.20 3.25 -15.09
CA ILE A 191 14.81 1.89 -14.65
C ILE A 191 15.29 0.84 -15.65
N LYS A 192 15.25 1.14 -16.96
CA LYS A 192 15.82 0.26 -17.97
C LYS A 192 17.32 0.01 -17.74
N LYS A 193 18.10 1.07 -17.49
CA LYS A 193 19.52 0.95 -17.15
C LYS A 193 19.75 0.13 -15.88
N LEU A 194 18.92 0.32 -14.85
CA LEU A 194 18.97 -0.46 -13.62
C LEU A 194 18.74 -1.96 -13.93
N ALA A 195 17.73 -2.28 -14.74
CA ALA A 195 17.43 -3.64 -15.17
C ALA A 195 18.61 -4.26 -15.95
N ASP A 196 19.12 -3.55 -16.96
CA ASP A 196 20.23 -3.99 -17.81
C ASP A 196 21.51 -4.24 -17.00
N LYS A 197 21.72 -3.51 -15.89
CA LYS A 197 22.91 -3.62 -15.04
C LYS A 197 22.85 -4.78 -14.06
N PHE A 198 21.66 -5.13 -13.53
CA PHE A 198 21.53 -6.04 -12.39
C PHE A 198 20.75 -7.32 -12.65
N LEU A 199 20.11 -7.46 -13.82
CA LEU A 199 19.41 -8.68 -14.22
C LEU A 199 20.19 -9.42 -15.32
N SER A 200 20.06 -10.74 -15.35
CA SER A 200 20.71 -11.61 -16.32
C SER A 200 19.69 -12.29 -17.22
N ASN A 201 19.70 -11.95 -18.52
CA ASN A 201 18.77 -12.48 -19.54
C ASN A 201 17.29 -12.54 -19.08
N PRO A 202 16.74 -11.42 -18.56
CA PRO A 202 15.42 -11.44 -17.96
C PRO A 202 14.33 -11.76 -18.98
N LYS A 203 13.26 -12.39 -18.52
CA LYS A 203 12.00 -12.43 -19.29
C LYS A 203 11.28 -11.11 -19.08
N SER A 204 11.13 -10.35 -20.17
CA SER A 204 10.28 -9.16 -20.19
C SER A 204 8.82 -9.56 -20.32
N ILE A 205 7.99 -9.10 -19.40
CA ILE A 205 6.55 -9.30 -19.39
C ILE A 205 5.90 -7.94 -19.31
N GLU A 206 5.21 -7.55 -20.37
CA GLU A 206 4.45 -6.31 -20.43
C GLU A 206 2.97 -6.65 -20.53
N VAL A 207 2.21 -6.24 -19.52
CA VAL A 207 0.76 -6.43 -19.53
C VAL A 207 0.13 -5.10 -19.89
N ALA A 208 -0.58 -5.10 -21.01
CA ALA A 208 -1.33 -3.93 -21.45
C ALA A 208 -2.23 -3.40 -20.33
N ARG A 209 -2.36 -2.08 -20.27
CA ARG A 209 -3.32 -1.43 -19.37
C ARG A 209 -4.69 -2.06 -19.62
N PRO A 210 -5.41 -2.53 -18.60
CA PRO A 210 -6.81 -2.84 -18.77
C PRO A 210 -7.47 -1.61 -19.39
N ALA A 211 -8.15 -1.77 -20.52
CA ALA A 211 -8.85 -0.68 -21.20
C ALA A 211 -9.90 0.00 -20.29
N SER A 212 -10.14 -0.55 -19.09
CA SER A 212 -11.21 -0.23 -18.18
C SER A 212 -10.89 0.77 -17.06
N ALA A 213 -9.64 1.23 -16.88
CA ALA A 213 -9.29 2.04 -15.71
C ALA A 213 -9.94 3.44 -15.68
N SER A 214 -10.44 3.95 -16.82
CA SER A 214 -11.05 5.29 -16.91
C SER A 214 -12.51 5.31 -17.35
N ILE A 215 -13.10 4.17 -17.74
CA ILE A 215 -14.46 4.16 -18.33
C ILE A 215 -15.51 4.62 -17.29
N ASN A 216 -15.27 4.33 -16.00
CA ASN A 216 -16.22 4.64 -14.92
C ASN A 216 -15.81 5.87 -14.09
N ILE A 217 -14.81 6.65 -14.52
CA ILE A 217 -14.36 7.84 -13.79
C ILE A 217 -14.67 9.08 -14.63
N THR A 218 -15.62 9.88 -14.17
CA THR A 218 -15.86 11.21 -14.73
C THR A 218 -14.72 12.13 -14.31
N GLN A 219 -13.96 12.64 -15.27
CA GLN A 219 -12.79 13.48 -15.03
C GLN A 219 -13.11 14.93 -15.45
N ARG A 220 -12.86 15.88 -14.56
CA ARG A 220 -13.10 17.31 -14.81
C ARG A 220 -11.91 18.16 -14.36
N LEU A 221 -11.46 19.07 -15.22
CA LEU A 221 -10.52 20.13 -14.89
C LEU A 221 -11.30 21.36 -14.43
N VAL A 222 -11.08 21.80 -13.19
CA VAL A 222 -11.73 22.97 -12.62
C VAL A 222 -10.76 24.14 -12.71
N LYS A 223 -11.04 25.10 -13.59
CA LYS A 223 -10.26 26.35 -13.68
C LYS A 223 -10.53 27.20 -12.44
N VAL A 224 -9.48 27.44 -11.65
CA VAL A 224 -9.59 28.17 -10.40
C VAL A 224 -8.33 28.97 -10.11
N ASP A 225 -8.51 30.19 -9.61
CA ASP A 225 -7.39 31.00 -9.10
C ASP A 225 -6.79 30.33 -7.86
N ALA A 226 -5.47 30.33 -7.73
CA ALA A 226 -4.75 29.68 -6.63
C ALA A 226 -5.27 30.09 -5.24
N ARG A 227 -5.69 31.36 -5.05
CA ARG A 227 -6.22 31.88 -3.78
C ARG A 227 -7.64 31.39 -3.50
N LYS A 228 -8.39 31.02 -4.54
CA LYS A 228 -9.80 30.58 -4.45
C LYS A 228 -9.96 29.07 -4.30
N LYS A 229 -8.91 28.28 -4.57
CA LYS A 229 -8.93 26.80 -4.48
C LYS A 229 -9.61 26.29 -3.21
N ARG A 230 -9.21 26.80 -2.04
CA ARG A 230 -9.77 26.38 -0.74
C ARG A 230 -11.28 26.62 -0.63
N THR A 231 -11.74 27.80 -1.02
CA THR A 231 -13.17 28.15 -0.96
C THR A 231 -13.99 27.33 -1.96
N VAL A 232 -13.45 27.07 -3.16
CA VAL A 232 -14.10 26.23 -4.17
C VAL A 232 -14.20 24.79 -3.69
N LEU A 233 -13.12 24.22 -3.15
CA LEU A 233 -13.12 22.88 -2.57
C LEU A 233 -14.16 22.72 -1.47
N ALA A 234 -14.19 23.64 -0.50
CA ALA A 234 -15.13 23.57 0.62
C ALA A 234 -16.59 23.59 0.13
N LYS A 235 -16.90 24.38 -0.91
CA LYS A 235 -18.23 24.38 -1.52
C LYS A 235 -18.57 23.04 -2.16
N MET A 236 -17.67 22.52 -3.01
CA MET A 236 -17.87 21.22 -3.67
C MET A 236 -17.99 20.05 -2.67
N LEU A 237 -17.30 20.12 -1.53
CA LEU A 237 -17.39 19.11 -0.47
C LEU A 237 -18.68 19.18 0.34
N ALA A 238 -19.33 20.35 0.40
CA ALA A 238 -20.55 20.55 1.18
C ALA A 238 -21.81 19.97 0.50
N GLU A 239 -21.67 19.50 -0.73
CA GLU A 239 -22.76 18.97 -1.54
C GLU A 239 -23.06 17.50 -1.19
N ALA A 240 -24.33 17.12 -1.34
CA ALA A 240 -24.86 15.85 -0.82
C ALA A 240 -24.22 14.58 -1.42
N ASP A 241 -23.62 14.70 -2.61
CA ASP A 241 -23.09 13.57 -3.36
C ASP A 241 -21.68 13.13 -2.91
N VAL A 242 -20.98 13.94 -2.09
CA VAL A 242 -19.64 13.61 -1.59
C VAL A 242 -19.71 12.74 -0.34
N THR A 243 -19.96 11.45 -0.52
CA THR A 243 -19.97 10.48 0.59
C THR A 243 -18.59 10.21 1.19
N SER A 244 -17.54 10.11 0.36
CA SER A 244 -16.15 9.92 0.77
C SER A 244 -15.19 10.52 -0.26
N ALA A 245 -14.14 11.19 0.21
CA ALA A 245 -13.21 11.88 -0.68
C ALA A 245 -11.75 11.73 -0.26
N VAL A 246 -10.87 11.63 -1.26
CA VAL A 246 -9.42 11.84 -1.08
C VAL A 246 -9.00 13.11 -1.79
N ILE A 247 -8.29 13.97 -1.06
CA ILE A 247 -7.82 15.26 -1.54
C ILE A 247 -6.29 15.23 -1.61
N PHE A 248 -5.74 15.34 -2.80
CA PHE A 248 -4.30 15.29 -3.04
C PHE A 248 -3.69 16.69 -3.15
N CYS A 249 -2.64 16.93 -2.36
CA CYS A 249 -1.82 18.14 -2.41
C CYS A 249 -0.35 17.77 -2.64
N ASN A 250 0.43 18.63 -3.29
CA ASN A 250 1.82 18.30 -3.60
C ASN A 250 2.76 18.50 -2.37
N ARG A 251 2.38 19.37 -1.43
CA ARG A 251 3.20 19.73 -0.25
C ARG A 251 2.53 19.34 1.06
N LYS A 252 3.32 18.79 1.99
CA LYS A 252 2.88 18.43 3.35
C LYS A 252 2.33 19.62 4.17
N THR A 253 2.85 20.82 3.94
CA THR A 253 2.33 22.04 4.58
C THR A 253 0.92 22.35 4.11
N THR A 254 0.67 22.27 2.80
CA THR A 254 -0.67 22.44 2.21
C THR A 254 -1.66 21.42 2.76
N VAL A 255 -1.25 20.15 2.90
CA VAL A 255 -2.09 19.10 3.51
C VAL A 255 -2.56 19.53 4.89
N ARG A 256 -1.62 19.95 5.75
CA ARG A 256 -1.90 20.34 7.13
C ARG A 256 -2.80 21.57 7.23
N ASP A 257 -2.49 22.60 6.44
CA ASP A 257 -3.24 23.86 6.46
C ASP A 257 -4.66 23.67 5.92
N LEU A 258 -4.81 22.84 4.89
CA LEU A 258 -6.09 22.52 4.29
C LEU A 258 -6.95 21.67 5.24
N ASN A 259 -6.40 20.60 5.81
CA ASN A 259 -7.11 19.75 6.77
C ASN A 259 -7.60 20.56 7.98
N LYS A 260 -6.73 21.42 8.57
CA LYS A 260 -7.14 22.34 9.63
C LYS A 260 -8.22 23.33 9.22
N SER A 261 -8.26 23.74 7.96
CA SER A 261 -9.37 24.58 7.46
C SER A 261 -10.66 23.78 7.38
N LEU A 262 -10.61 22.60 6.77
CA LEU A 262 -11.79 21.75 6.59
C LEU A 262 -12.41 21.36 7.94
N GLN A 263 -11.58 21.01 8.94
CA GLN A 263 -12.07 20.73 10.29
C GLN A 263 -12.74 21.95 10.94
N ARG A 264 -12.19 23.17 10.74
CA ARG A 264 -12.83 24.42 11.22
C ARG A 264 -14.15 24.70 10.52
N ASP A 265 -14.25 24.34 9.25
CA ASP A 265 -15.46 24.49 8.44
C ASP A 265 -16.49 23.35 8.72
N GLY A 266 -16.18 22.43 9.65
CA GLY A 266 -17.10 21.39 10.13
C GLY A 266 -16.98 20.03 9.44
N PHE A 267 -16.05 19.86 8.51
CA PHE A 267 -15.84 18.60 7.79
C PHE A 267 -15.11 17.55 8.64
N LYS A 268 -15.59 16.30 8.59
CA LYS A 268 -14.92 15.14 9.19
C LYS A 268 -13.72 14.72 8.34
N SER A 269 -12.62 15.44 8.52
CA SER A 269 -11.41 15.31 7.72
C SER A 269 -10.20 14.83 8.52
N GLY A 270 -9.35 14.05 7.86
CA GLY A 270 -8.07 13.55 8.33
C GLY A 270 -6.92 13.96 7.43
N GLU A 271 -5.67 13.84 7.90
CA GLU A 271 -4.47 14.12 7.12
C GLU A 271 -3.48 12.97 7.07
N ILE A 272 -2.83 12.77 5.91
CA ILE A 272 -1.72 11.83 5.73
C ILE A 272 -0.57 12.48 4.93
N HIS A 273 0.55 12.73 5.60
CA HIS A 273 1.75 13.30 4.99
C HIS A 273 3.05 12.72 5.58
N GLY A 274 4.21 13.04 4.97
CA GLY A 274 5.51 12.45 5.33
C GLY A 274 5.97 12.66 6.79
N ASP A 275 5.54 13.74 7.46
CA ASP A 275 5.91 14.01 8.86
C ASP A 275 5.01 13.30 9.91
N ILE A 276 3.94 12.62 9.49
CA ILE A 276 3.10 11.86 10.43
C ILE A 276 3.82 10.57 10.78
N ASP A 277 3.91 10.24 12.06
CA ASP A 277 4.46 8.97 12.51
C ASP A 277 3.61 7.79 12.01
N GLN A 278 4.21 6.60 11.97
CA GLN A 278 3.55 5.43 11.38
C GLN A 278 2.28 5.02 12.15
N GLY A 279 2.28 5.14 13.49
CA GLY A 279 1.14 4.76 14.31
C GLY A 279 -0.05 5.67 14.05
N SER A 280 0.18 6.98 14.08
CA SER A 280 -0.85 7.98 13.76
C SER A 280 -1.39 7.84 12.34
N ARG A 281 -0.52 7.52 11.37
CA ARG A 281 -0.92 7.26 9.98
C ARG A 281 -1.85 6.05 9.87
N ILE A 282 -1.51 4.93 10.54
CA ILE A 282 -2.36 3.72 10.56
C ILE A 282 -3.71 4.04 11.21
N ALA A 283 -3.70 4.73 12.36
CA ALA A 283 -4.91 5.14 13.04
C ALA A 283 -5.80 6.03 12.15
N GLU A 284 -5.22 6.96 11.39
CA GLU A 284 -6.00 7.82 10.49
C GLU A 284 -6.62 7.04 9.32
N LEU A 285 -5.89 6.06 8.78
CA LEU A 285 -6.42 5.15 7.77
C LEU A 285 -7.57 4.29 8.29
N GLU A 286 -7.46 3.77 9.51
CA GLU A 286 -8.53 3.02 10.15
C GLU A 286 -9.76 3.90 10.40
N ARG A 287 -9.57 5.13 10.89
CA ARG A 287 -10.65 6.11 11.03
C ARG A 287 -11.34 6.41 9.70
N PHE A 288 -10.58 6.50 8.61
CA PHE A 288 -11.13 6.70 7.28
C PHE A 288 -11.92 5.49 6.78
N ARG A 289 -11.35 4.28 6.92
CA ARG A 289 -12.02 3.01 6.55
C ARG A 289 -13.30 2.77 7.35
N ALA A 290 -13.31 3.15 8.62
CA ALA A 290 -14.48 3.05 9.49
C ALA A 290 -15.55 4.13 9.22
N GLY A 291 -15.26 5.12 8.37
CA GLY A 291 -16.16 6.26 8.10
C GLY A 291 -16.23 7.30 9.23
N THR A 292 -15.38 7.19 10.25
CA THR A 292 -15.25 8.18 11.33
C THR A 292 -14.79 9.53 10.77
N VAL A 293 -13.86 9.49 9.81
CA VAL A 293 -13.58 10.59 8.88
C VAL A 293 -13.93 10.12 7.48
N ASN A 294 -14.57 10.96 6.69
CA ASN A 294 -14.95 10.62 5.32
C ASN A 294 -14.18 11.43 4.28
N ILE A 295 -13.34 12.38 4.72
CA ILE A 295 -12.44 13.15 3.87
C ILE A 295 -11.00 12.89 4.32
N LEU A 296 -10.13 12.55 3.38
CA LEU A 296 -8.72 12.35 3.65
C LEU A 296 -7.88 13.31 2.81
N VAL A 297 -7.18 14.24 3.45
CA VAL A 297 -6.22 15.13 2.79
C VAL A 297 -4.85 14.49 2.82
N ALA A 298 -4.20 14.31 1.67
CA ALA A 298 -2.94 13.60 1.62
C ALA A 298 -1.94 14.19 0.62
N SER A 299 -0.66 14.00 0.92
CA SER A 299 0.42 14.27 -0.04
C SER A 299 0.70 13.07 -0.92
N ASP A 300 1.17 13.27 -2.15
CA ASP A 300 1.50 12.19 -3.10
C ASP A 300 2.34 11.09 -2.47
N VAL A 301 3.48 11.46 -1.90
CA VAL A 301 4.43 10.51 -1.29
C VAL A 301 3.75 9.66 -0.21
N ALA A 302 2.85 10.29 0.55
CA ALA A 302 2.19 9.68 1.67
C ALA A 302 0.96 8.86 1.27
N ALA A 303 0.32 9.18 0.15
CA ALA A 303 -0.88 8.49 -0.32
C ALA A 303 -0.64 7.44 -1.39
N ARG A 304 0.49 7.51 -2.09
CA ARG A 304 0.93 6.41 -2.94
C ARG A 304 1.07 5.15 -2.06
N GLY A 305 0.61 4.01 -2.54
CA GLY A 305 0.65 2.75 -1.77
C GLY A 305 -0.38 2.62 -0.64
N LEU A 306 -1.23 3.63 -0.38
CA LEU A 306 -2.39 3.44 0.48
C LEU A 306 -3.45 2.65 -0.28
N ASP A 307 -3.92 1.53 0.28
CA ASP A 307 -5.10 0.84 -0.25
C ASP A 307 -6.39 1.56 0.18
N ILE A 308 -6.60 2.74 -0.42
CA ILE A 308 -7.84 3.52 -0.34
C ILE A 308 -8.54 3.36 -1.68
N LYS A 309 -9.49 2.44 -1.74
CA LYS A 309 -10.26 2.13 -2.94
C LYS A 309 -11.74 2.39 -2.68
N GLY A 310 -12.45 2.78 -3.74
CA GLY A 310 -13.91 2.89 -3.69
C GLY A 310 -14.41 4.17 -3.04
N VAL A 311 -13.59 5.23 -2.99
CA VAL A 311 -14.08 6.56 -2.58
C VAL A 311 -14.97 7.14 -3.67
N SER A 312 -15.98 7.92 -3.31
CA SER A 312 -16.88 8.50 -4.33
C SER A 312 -16.20 9.60 -5.13
N HIS A 313 -15.32 10.38 -4.48
CA HIS A 313 -14.67 11.53 -5.09
C HIS A 313 -13.16 11.54 -4.89
N VAL A 314 -12.45 12.02 -5.91
CA VAL A 314 -11.03 12.38 -5.82
C VAL A 314 -10.89 13.85 -6.20
N PHE A 315 -10.22 14.62 -5.35
CA PHE A 315 -9.88 16.02 -5.62
C PHE A 315 -8.37 16.17 -5.70
N ASN A 316 -7.84 16.45 -6.89
CA ASN A 316 -6.48 16.94 -7.06
C ASN A 316 -6.48 18.44 -6.78
N TYR A 317 -6.22 18.81 -5.52
CA TYR A 317 -6.14 20.22 -5.11
C TYR A 317 -4.97 20.92 -5.81
N ASP A 318 -3.87 20.19 -6.00
CA ASP A 318 -2.74 20.58 -6.84
C ASP A 318 -2.63 19.61 -8.02
N ALA A 319 -2.32 20.12 -9.21
CA ALA A 319 -2.02 19.26 -10.36
C ALA A 319 -0.77 18.41 -10.05
N PRO A 320 -0.77 17.10 -10.37
CA PRO A 320 0.40 16.26 -10.12
C PRO A 320 1.59 16.70 -11.00
N TRP A 321 2.80 16.58 -10.46
CA TRP A 321 4.03 16.88 -11.21
C TRP A 321 4.31 15.86 -12.31
N HIS A 322 4.04 14.58 -12.03
CA HIS A 322 4.22 13.50 -13.00
C HIS A 322 2.87 13.01 -13.53
N PRO A 323 2.73 12.82 -14.86
CA PRO A 323 1.51 12.31 -15.45
C PRO A 323 1.01 10.99 -14.87
N ASP A 324 1.91 10.08 -14.50
CA ASP A 324 1.54 8.78 -13.93
C ASP A 324 0.87 8.91 -12.55
N ASP A 325 1.23 9.94 -11.77
CA ASP A 325 0.54 10.23 -10.51
C ASP A 325 -0.92 10.54 -10.71
N TYR A 326 -1.27 11.24 -11.80
CA TYR A 326 -2.66 11.52 -12.11
C TYR A 326 -3.49 10.23 -12.15
N VAL A 327 -3.01 9.23 -12.89
CA VAL A 327 -3.65 7.91 -13.01
C VAL A 327 -3.74 7.22 -11.63
N HIS A 328 -2.68 7.30 -10.83
CA HIS A 328 -2.65 6.71 -9.49
C HIS A 328 -3.60 7.39 -8.49
N ARG A 329 -3.77 8.71 -8.59
CA ARG A 329 -4.67 9.51 -7.76
C ARG A 329 -6.13 9.24 -8.12
N ILE A 330 -6.50 9.36 -9.40
CA ILE A 330 -7.89 9.14 -9.81
C ILE A 330 -8.31 7.68 -9.68
N GLY A 331 -7.36 6.74 -9.79
CA GLY A 331 -7.60 5.30 -9.60
C GLY A 331 -8.02 4.90 -8.17
N ARG A 332 -8.23 5.85 -7.25
CA ARG A 332 -8.84 5.63 -5.93
C ARG A 332 -10.37 5.56 -5.98
N THR A 333 -10.97 6.12 -7.02
CA THR A 333 -12.42 6.06 -7.30
C THR A 333 -12.74 5.14 -8.49
N GLY A 334 -14.03 4.92 -8.78
CA GLY A 334 -14.49 4.21 -9.98
C GLY A 334 -14.18 2.71 -10.05
N ARG A 335 -13.98 2.04 -8.90
CA ARG A 335 -13.64 0.60 -8.82
C ARG A 335 -14.88 -0.28 -8.54
N ALA A 336 -14.79 -1.57 -8.88
CA ALA A 336 -15.81 -2.60 -8.62
C ALA A 336 -17.20 -2.30 -9.23
N GLY A 337 -17.24 -1.65 -10.40
CA GLY A 337 -18.47 -1.32 -11.10
C GLY A 337 -19.16 -0.04 -10.63
N ALA A 338 -18.66 0.62 -9.58
CA ALA A 338 -19.14 1.93 -9.15
C ALA A 338 -18.61 3.05 -10.07
N SER A 339 -19.42 4.08 -10.29
CA SER A 339 -18.99 5.34 -10.91
C SER A 339 -18.23 6.19 -9.90
N GLY A 340 -17.20 6.89 -10.37
CA GLY A 340 -16.38 7.80 -9.59
C GLY A 340 -16.23 9.16 -10.24
N VAL A 341 -15.97 10.20 -9.46
CA VAL A 341 -15.69 11.54 -10.00
C VAL A 341 -14.32 12.02 -9.54
N ALA A 342 -13.53 12.52 -10.49
CA ALA A 342 -12.21 13.08 -10.25
C ALA A 342 -12.16 14.54 -10.72
N TYR A 343 -12.00 15.45 -9.78
CA TYR A 343 -11.81 16.88 -10.02
C TYR A 343 -10.33 17.24 -9.92
N THR A 344 -9.82 18.01 -10.87
CA THR A 344 -8.45 18.54 -10.82
C THR A 344 -8.45 20.04 -10.93
N PHE A 345 -7.94 20.71 -9.90
CA PHE A 345 -7.87 22.16 -9.87
C PHE A 345 -6.66 22.63 -10.66
N VAL A 346 -6.93 23.47 -11.66
CA VAL A 346 -5.91 23.95 -12.59
C VAL A 346 -5.83 25.46 -12.58
N THR A 347 -4.59 25.94 -12.56
CA THR A 347 -4.19 27.34 -12.78
C THR A 347 -3.50 27.46 -14.13
N GLU A 348 -3.19 28.68 -14.57
CA GLU A 348 -2.45 28.90 -15.82
C GLU A 348 -1.05 28.26 -15.80
N ALA A 349 -0.42 28.18 -14.62
CA ALA A 349 0.90 27.58 -14.46
C ALA A 349 0.91 26.04 -14.64
N ASP A 350 -0.26 25.39 -14.57
CA ASP A 350 -0.36 23.94 -14.65
C ASP A 350 -0.48 23.43 -16.10
N ALA A 351 -0.49 24.33 -17.11
CA ALA A 351 -0.81 23.99 -18.49
C ALA A 351 0.06 22.86 -19.07
N GLU A 352 1.38 22.89 -18.83
CA GLU A 352 2.31 21.86 -19.31
C GLU A 352 2.07 20.51 -18.63
N ALA A 353 1.85 20.51 -17.31
CA ALA A 353 1.55 19.28 -16.56
C ALA A 353 0.25 18.63 -17.06
N ILE A 354 -0.79 19.43 -17.32
CA ILE A 354 -2.06 18.96 -17.87
C ILE A 354 -1.92 18.41 -19.30
N ASP A 355 -1.11 19.05 -20.15
CA ASP A 355 -0.84 18.54 -21.50
C ASP A 355 -0.16 17.17 -21.45
N ASN A 356 0.83 17.00 -20.58
CA ASN A 356 1.52 15.73 -20.37
C ASN A 356 0.58 14.65 -19.82
N ILE A 357 -0.33 15.00 -18.91
CA ILE A 357 -1.38 14.08 -18.42
C ILE A 357 -2.30 13.62 -19.56
N GLN A 358 -2.82 14.56 -20.35
CA GLN A 358 -3.74 14.25 -21.45
C GLN A 358 -3.06 13.38 -22.53
N LYS A 359 -1.78 13.62 -22.81
CA LYS A 359 -0.97 12.75 -23.68
C LYS A 359 -0.84 11.33 -23.13
N LEU A 360 -0.58 11.19 -21.82
CA LEU A 360 -0.43 9.87 -21.18
C LEU A 360 -1.74 9.05 -21.20
N ILE A 361 -2.88 9.71 -20.95
CA ILE A 361 -4.19 9.04 -20.91
C ILE A 361 -4.82 8.90 -22.31
N GLY A 362 -4.34 9.64 -23.30
CA GLY A 362 -4.83 9.60 -24.68
C GLY A 362 -6.20 10.25 -24.88
N THR A 363 -6.71 10.99 -23.90
CA THR A 363 -8.03 11.65 -23.92
C THR A 363 -7.94 13.08 -23.40
N LYS A 364 -8.71 13.99 -23.99
CA LYS A 364 -8.87 15.34 -23.44
C LYS A 364 -9.84 15.31 -22.26
N ILE A 365 -9.50 16.02 -21.20
CA ILE A 365 -10.33 16.12 -20.00
C ILE A 365 -11.24 17.35 -20.15
N GLU A 366 -12.52 17.20 -19.80
CA GLU A 366 -13.49 18.29 -19.82
C GLU A 366 -13.05 19.42 -18.87
N VAL A 367 -13.11 20.66 -19.34
CA VAL A 367 -12.78 21.84 -18.54
C VAL A 367 -14.07 22.54 -18.13
N VAL A 368 -14.26 22.69 -16.82
CA VAL A 368 -15.42 23.37 -16.22
C VAL A 368 -14.97 24.62 -15.46
N GLY A 369 -15.81 25.65 -15.46
CA GLY A 369 -15.59 26.83 -14.61
C GLY A 369 -15.80 26.48 -13.13
N ALA A 370 -15.19 27.21 -12.19
CA ALA A 370 -15.40 26.95 -10.76
C ALA A 370 -16.87 27.02 -10.32
N ALA A 371 -17.66 27.93 -10.90
CA ALA A 371 -19.10 28.04 -10.61
C ALA A 371 -19.89 26.86 -11.20
N GLU A 372 -19.51 26.41 -12.39
CA GLU A 372 -20.08 25.24 -13.06
C GLU A 372 -19.68 23.95 -12.37
N ALA A 373 -18.46 23.84 -11.83
CA ALA A 373 -18.03 22.68 -11.05
C ALA A 373 -18.80 22.50 -9.75
N ILE A 374 -19.22 23.62 -9.13
CA ILE A 374 -20.11 23.63 -7.97
C ILE A 374 -21.52 23.21 -8.43
N ALA A 375 -22.09 23.86 -9.45
CA ALA A 375 -23.44 23.52 -9.94
C ALA A 375 -23.56 22.13 -10.60
N ALA A 376 -22.48 21.57 -11.14
CA ALA A 376 -22.45 20.27 -11.80
C ALA A 376 -22.32 19.10 -10.80
N VAL A 377 -22.18 19.39 -9.50
CA VAL A 377 -22.37 18.44 -8.40
C VAL A 377 -23.81 18.53 -7.87
N GLU A 378 -24.53 19.65 -8.07
CA GLU A 378 -25.96 19.79 -7.77
C GLU A 378 -26.92 19.05 -8.74
N SER A 379 -26.49 18.70 -9.95
CA SER A 379 -27.39 18.30 -11.07
C SER A 379 -27.49 16.80 -11.36
N THR A 380 -26.97 15.92 -10.49
CA THR A 380 -27.02 14.46 -10.67
C THR A 380 -28.37 13.81 -10.30
N GLU A 381 -29.39 14.58 -9.88
CA GLU A 381 -30.72 14.07 -9.52
C GLU A 381 -31.64 13.70 -10.72
N GLU A 382 -31.31 14.05 -11.96
CA GLU A 382 -32.15 13.72 -13.13
C GLU A 382 -31.47 12.77 -14.15
N ALA A 383 -31.14 11.55 -13.72
CA ALA A 383 -30.87 10.46 -14.64
C ALA A 383 -31.34 9.10 -14.09
N ALA A 384 -32.61 9.02 -13.69
CA ALA A 384 -33.31 7.74 -13.65
C ALA A 384 -33.62 7.29 -15.10
N PRO A 385 -33.40 6.02 -15.48
CA PRO A 385 -33.60 5.58 -16.85
C PRO A 385 -35.09 5.65 -17.21
N ALA A 386 -35.39 6.44 -18.23
CA ALA A 386 -36.72 6.57 -18.82
C ALA A 386 -37.24 5.18 -19.25
N ARG A 387 -38.35 4.76 -18.62
CA ARG A 387 -39.12 3.59 -19.05
C ARG A 387 -39.59 3.80 -20.49
N ALA A 388 -39.20 2.90 -21.37
CA ALA A 388 -39.72 2.82 -22.73
C ALA A 388 -41.26 2.67 -22.75
N PRO A 389 -41.98 3.34 -23.66
CA PRO A 389 -43.43 3.24 -23.74
C PRO A 389 -43.81 1.91 -24.43
N ARG A 390 -44.35 0.96 -23.66
CA ARG A 390 -44.92 -0.26 -24.23
C ARG A 390 -46.28 0.05 -24.87
N GLY A 391 -46.29 -0.09 -26.19
CA GLY A 391 -47.41 0.14 -27.07
C GLY A 391 -48.65 -0.71 -26.75
N ARG A 392 -49.78 -0.05 -27.00
CA ARG A 392 -51.15 -0.53 -26.97
C ARG A 392 -51.41 -1.41 -28.21
N LYS A 393 -51.87 -2.64 -28.03
CA LYS A 393 -52.50 -3.46 -29.10
C LYS A 393 -53.63 -4.35 -28.54
N PRO A 394 -54.56 -4.80 -29.40
CA PRO A 394 -56.00 -4.60 -29.17
C PRO A 394 -56.76 -5.86 -28.75
N ARG A 395 -57.99 -5.58 -28.33
CA ARG A 395 -59.12 -6.46 -27.99
C ARG A 395 -59.50 -7.38 -29.16
N ALA A 396 -59.59 -8.68 -28.90
CA ALA A 396 -60.27 -9.66 -29.77
C ALA A 396 -61.21 -10.54 -28.94
N ALA A 397 -62.34 -10.90 -29.54
CA ALA A 397 -63.58 -11.35 -28.94
C ALA A 397 -63.64 -12.86 -28.63
N LYS A 398 -64.56 -13.22 -27.72
CA LYS A 398 -65.11 -14.57 -27.47
C LYS A 398 -65.92 -15.08 -28.68
N PRO A 399 -66.17 -16.40 -28.81
CA PRO A 399 -67.42 -17.01 -28.27
C PRO A 399 -67.22 -18.41 -27.63
N ALA A 400 -67.89 -18.73 -26.50
CA ALA A 400 -69.09 -19.60 -26.34
C ALA A 400 -68.77 -21.12 -26.37
N ALA A 401 -69.40 -22.05 -25.66
CA ALA A 401 -70.21 -22.18 -24.44
C ALA A 401 -70.27 -23.71 -24.18
N ASP A 402 -70.24 -24.18 -22.93
CA ASP A 402 -71.13 -25.24 -22.40
C ASP A 402 -70.67 -25.80 -21.04
N LYS A 403 -71.65 -25.93 -20.14
CA LYS A 403 -71.66 -26.72 -18.89
C LYS A 403 -72.33 -28.09 -19.22
N PRO A 404 -72.43 -29.13 -18.34
CA PRO A 404 -72.31 -29.11 -16.87
C PRO A 404 -71.66 -30.36 -16.18
N ALA A 405 -71.65 -30.30 -14.84
CA ALA A 405 -71.97 -31.39 -13.89
C ALA A 405 -70.83 -32.12 -13.12
N ARG A 406 -70.82 -31.83 -11.80
CA ARG A 406 -71.02 -32.78 -10.68
C ARG A 406 -69.93 -33.83 -10.40
N ALA A 407 -69.17 -33.66 -9.31
CA ALA A 407 -69.34 -34.42 -8.05
C ALA A 407 -68.10 -34.37 -7.14
N LYS A 408 -68.36 -34.04 -5.87
CA LYS A 408 -67.78 -34.57 -4.62
C LYS A 408 -66.31 -34.28 -4.26
N GLU A 409 -66.16 -33.36 -3.31
CA GLU A 409 -65.21 -33.43 -2.19
C GLU A 409 -65.45 -34.71 -1.34
N PRO A 410 -64.48 -35.09 -0.48
CA PRO A 410 -64.53 -34.66 0.93
C PRO A 410 -63.25 -33.88 1.31
N GLN A 411 -63.34 -32.70 1.94
CA GLN A 411 -63.44 -32.45 3.41
C GLN A 411 -62.53 -33.39 4.23
N ALA A 412 -61.63 -32.92 5.10
CA ALA A 412 -61.82 -31.94 6.17
C ALA A 412 -60.45 -31.30 6.54
N GLN A 413 -60.34 -29.97 6.60
CA GLN A 413 -60.46 -29.11 7.81
C GLN A 413 -59.40 -29.42 8.89
N ALA A 414 -58.40 -28.55 9.10
CA ALA A 414 -58.44 -27.26 9.84
C ALA A 414 -58.48 -27.49 11.37
N ALA A 415 -57.77 -26.77 12.25
CA ALA A 415 -56.72 -25.76 12.20
C ALA A 415 -56.12 -25.67 13.66
N PRO A 416 -55.54 -24.55 14.16
CA PRO A 416 -54.33 -24.48 15.00
C PRO A 416 -54.65 -24.33 16.53
N PRO A 417 -53.70 -24.10 17.47
CA PRO A 417 -53.04 -22.79 17.74
C PRO A 417 -51.54 -22.92 18.18
N ARG A 418 -50.64 -21.97 17.91
CA ARG A 418 -50.31 -20.66 18.55
C ARG A 418 -49.57 -20.74 19.92
N GLU A 419 -48.36 -20.16 19.90
CA GLU A 419 -47.54 -19.51 20.96
C GLU A 419 -47.22 -20.23 22.28
N GLU A 420 -45.93 -20.43 22.55
CA GLU A 420 -45.16 -19.73 23.61
C GLU A 420 -43.69 -20.22 23.64
N ALA A 421 -42.75 -19.27 23.71
CA ALA A 421 -41.38 -19.47 24.25
C ALA A 421 -41.36 -18.81 25.65
N PRO A 422 -40.28 -18.88 26.48
CA PRO A 422 -39.00 -19.57 26.35
C PRO A 422 -38.56 -20.33 27.65
N VAL A 423 -37.61 -21.27 27.58
CA VAL A 423 -36.80 -21.65 28.76
C VAL A 423 -35.35 -21.96 28.36
N ALA A 424 -34.46 -21.38 29.15
CA ALA A 424 -33.00 -21.44 29.09
C ALA A 424 -32.43 -22.86 29.24
N ALA A 425 -31.27 -23.09 28.61
CA ALA A 425 -30.34 -24.15 28.97
C ALA A 425 -28.91 -23.61 28.91
N GLU A 426 -28.22 -23.78 30.03
CA GLU A 426 -26.86 -23.36 30.38
C GLU A 426 -25.75 -24.08 29.59
N PRO A 427 -24.52 -23.53 29.60
CA PRO A 427 -23.45 -23.87 28.67
C PRO A 427 -22.64 -25.11 29.08
N ALA A 428 -22.16 -25.83 28.06
CA ALA A 428 -21.29 -26.99 28.17
C ALA A 428 -19.87 -26.63 28.66
N ALA A 429 -19.34 -27.54 29.48
CA ALA A 429 -18.15 -27.42 30.31
C ALA A 429 -16.81 -27.38 29.56
N GLU A 430 -15.87 -26.61 30.14
CA GLU A 430 -14.45 -26.51 29.80
C GLU A 430 -13.66 -27.78 30.20
N PRO A 431 -12.59 -28.13 29.47
CA PRO A 431 -11.70 -29.23 29.84
C PRO A 431 -10.72 -28.84 30.97
N ILE A 432 -10.63 -29.76 31.93
CA ILE A 432 -9.84 -29.71 33.17
C ILE A 432 -8.34 -29.64 32.88
N ARG A 433 -7.69 -28.63 33.49
CA ARG A 433 -6.23 -28.50 33.64
C ARG A 433 -5.66 -29.63 34.52
N GLU A 434 -4.70 -30.38 34.00
CA GLU A 434 -3.85 -31.25 34.81
C GLU A 434 -2.90 -30.43 35.70
N ALA A 435 -2.92 -30.75 36.99
CA ALA A 435 -2.11 -30.11 38.03
C ALA A 435 -0.68 -30.66 38.02
N ARG A 436 0.30 -29.75 37.97
CA ARG A 436 1.72 -30.03 38.25
C ARG A 436 1.92 -30.37 39.74
N PRO A 437 2.83 -31.29 40.08
CA PRO A 437 3.19 -31.56 41.48
C PRO A 437 4.00 -30.40 42.10
N PRO A 438 3.90 -30.20 43.43
CA PRO A 438 4.56 -29.10 44.12
C PRO A 438 6.07 -29.32 44.17
N ARG A 439 6.82 -28.29 43.77
CA ARG A 439 8.28 -28.26 43.83
C ARG A 439 8.69 -27.81 45.24
N THR A 440 9.42 -28.68 45.92
CA THR A 440 10.02 -28.45 47.24
C THR A 440 10.93 -27.21 47.25
N GLU A 441 10.71 -26.35 48.25
CA GLU A 441 11.56 -25.23 48.60
C GLU A 441 12.95 -25.74 49.01
N ARG A 442 14.00 -25.23 48.35
CA ARG A 442 15.38 -25.36 48.84
C ARG A 442 15.76 -24.07 49.57
N PRO A 443 16.51 -24.14 50.68
CA PRO A 443 16.80 -22.98 51.50
C PRO A 443 17.75 -21.98 50.81
N ARG A 444 17.52 -20.69 51.12
CA ARG A 444 18.45 -19.58 50.92
C ARG A 444 19.80 -19.89 51.56
N GLU A 445 20.87 -19.80 50.79
CA GLU A 445 22.24 -19.67 51.33
C GLU A 445 22.53 -18.19 51.62
N GLU A 446 22.99 -17.94 52.84
CA GLU A 446 23.52 -16.68 53.33
C GLU A 446 24.91 -16.36 52.76
N PRO A 447 25.28 -15.08 52.65
CA PRO A 447 26.56 -14.66 52.07
C PRO A 447 27.71 -14.82 53.09
N ARG A 448 28.84 -15.39 52.65
CA ARG A 448 30.08 -15.44 53.45
C ARG A 448 31.07 -14.33 53.05
N ASP A 449 31.70 -13.82 54.09
CA ASP A 449 32.59 -12.67 54.21
C ASP A 449 33.86 -12.66 53.34
N ARG A 450 34.30 -11.43 53.05
CA ARG A 450 35.63 -11.04 52.55
C ARG A 450 36.69 -11.10 53.67
N PRO A 451 37.98 -11.03 53.29
CA PRO A 451 38.89 -10.03 53.88
C PRO A 451 39.65 -9.23 52.78
N THR A 452 39.43 -7.91 52.67
CA THR A 452 40.25 -6.77 53.21
C THR A 452 41.60 -6.52 52.55
N ALA A 453 41.72 -5.38 51.85
CA ALA A 453 42.79 -4.37 52.03
C ALA A 453 42.37 -3.06 51.34
N ALA A 454 42.74 -1.93 51.96
CA ALA A 454 42.10 -0.62 51.84
C ALA A 454 43.06 0.46 51.24
N PRO A 455 42.94 1.76 51.54
CA PRO A 455 42.20 2.75 50.75
C PRO A 455 43.05 3.98 50.34
N ARG A 456 42.51 4.90 49.53
CA ARG A 456 42.67 6.37 49.70
C ARG A 456 41.69 7.18 48.86
N ALA A 457 41.19 8.24 49.47
CA ALA A 457 40.19 9.20 49.01
C ALA A 457 40.88 10.60 48.83
N PRO A 458 40.17 11.75 48.76
CA PRO A 458 39.30 12.26 47.68
C PRO A 458 39.60 13.75 47.34
N GLN A 459 38.65 14.43 46.66
CA GLN A 459 38.47 15.88 46.43
C GLN A 459 39.05 16.45 45.12
N GLN A 460 38.46 17.41 44.41
CA GLN A 460 37.55 18.49 44.85
C GLN A 460 36.74 19.10 43.68
N ASN A 461 35.65 19.73 44.07
CA ASN A 461 34.64 20.46 43.29
C ASN A 461 35.08 21.92 43.00
N ARG A 462 34.71 22.50 41.84
CA ARG A 462 34.60 23.93 41.47
C ARG A 462 34.31 23.98 39.95
N GLY A 463 33.38 24.71 39.34
CA GLY A 463 32.54 25.83 39.76
C GLY A 463 32.56 26.91 38.65
N ARG A 464 31.43 27.09 37.95
CA ARG A 464 30.93 28.29 37.22
C ARG A 464 31.83 29.02 36.19
N ARG A 465 31.33 29.26 34.96
CA ARG A 465 30.72 30.55 34.50
C ARG A 465 30.35 30.53 33.00
N ASN A 466 29.27 31.26 32.69
CA ASN A 466 28.86 31.75 31.37
C ASN A 466 29.95 32.60 30.71
N GLU A 467 30.02 32.60 29.38
CA GLU A 467 30.19 33.80 28.56
C GLU A 467 29.71 33.58 27.11
N MET A 468 29.11 34.64 26.57
CA MET A 468 28.60 34.81 25.20
C MET A 468 29.73 35.14 24.22
N ALA A 469 29.36 35.19 22.93
CA ALA A 469 30.03 35.76 21.75
C ALA A 469 30.78 34.72 20.91
N ASP A 470 30.91 34.81 19.58
CA ASP A 470 30.34 35.58 18.47
C ASP A 470 31.15 35.10 17.25
N ASP A 471 30.58 35.19 16.05
CA ASP A 471 31.07 34.56 14.82
C ASP A 471 32.40 35.14 14.29
N GLY A 472 33.21 34.27 13.67
CA GLY A 472 34.39 34.62 12.86
C GLY A 472 34.69 33.53 11.81
N PRO A 473 35.25 33.86 10.63
CA PRO A 473 35.12 33.07 9.40
C PRO A 473 36.02 31.83 9.39
N ASP A 474 35.46 30.71 8.90
CA ASP A 474 36.17 29.44 8.68
C ASP A 474 37.34 29.64 7.70
N GLU A 475 38.56 29.70 8.26
CA GLU A 475 39.80 29.49 7.52
C GLU A 475 39.89 28.04 7.04
N GLY A 476 40.41 27.88 5.82
CA GLY A 476 40.38 26.65 5.03
C GLY A 476 40.84 25.37 5.72
N TRP A 477 40.33 24.27 5.16
CA TRP A 477 40.65 22.88 5.47
C TRP A 477 42.14 22.65 5.77
N ASN A 478 42.45 22.26 7.02
CA ASN A 478 43.81 22.03 7.50
C ASN A 478 44.17 20.51 7.54
N GLY A 479 43.64 19.74 6.58
CA GLY A 479 43.88 18.30 6.44
C GLY A 479 44.70 17.95 5.19
N PRO A 480 45.38 16.79 5.15
CA PRO A 480 46.22 16.41 4.02
C PRO A 480 45.42 16.31 2.72
N VAL A 481 45.94 16.93 1.66
CA VAL A 481 45.32 16.95 0.32
C VAL A 481 45.40 15.54 -0.29
N PRO A 482 44.27 14.96 -0.76
CA PRO A 482 44.28 13.66 -1.41
C PRO A 482 45.10 13.63 -2.72
N GLU A 483 45.91 12.58 -2.92
CA GLU A 483 46.84 12.44 -4.06
C GLU A 483 46.20 12.49 -5.46
N PHE A 484 44.90 12.27 -5.59
CA PHE A 484 44.23 12.27 -6.90
C PHE A 484 44.06 13.68 -7.52
N LEU A 485 44.33 14.74 -6.75
CA LEU A 485 44.30 16.13 -7.24
C LEU A 485 45.60 16.57 -7.95
N ASN A 486 46.63 15.70 -8.02
CA ASN A 486 47.93 16.00 -8.62
C ASN A 486 48.12 15.50 -10.07
N PHE A 487 47.08 15.05 -10.75
CA PHE A 487 47.20 14.69 -12.17
C PHE A 487 46.73 15.85 -13.07
N GLY A 488 47.71 16.65 -13.50
CA GLY A 488 47.57 17.60 -14.61
C GLY A 488 47.64 16.88 -15.96
N PHE A 489 46.75 17.26 -16.88
CA PHE A 489 46.84 16.87 -18.29
C PHE A 489 47.86 17.77 -18.98
N ASP A 490 48.99 17.20 -19.40
CA ASP A 490 49.86 17.80 -20.42
C ASP A 490 49.66 17.03 -21.74
N ALA A 491 49.23 17.79 -22.77
CA ALA A 491 49.18 17.55 -24.22
C ALA A 491 48.40 16.34 -24.77
#